data_AF-A0A9P9WU16-F1
#
_entry.id   AF-A0A9P9WU16-F1
#
_cell.length_a   1.000
_cell.length_b   1.000
_cell.length_c   1.000
_cell.angle_alpha   90.00
_cell.angle_beta   90.00
_cell.angle_gamma   90.00
#
_symmetry.space_group_name_H-M   'P 1'
#
loop_
_entity.id
_entity.type
_entity.pdbx_description
1 polymer ?
#
loop_
_entity_poly.entity_id
_entity_poly.type
_entity_poly.pdbx_seq_one_letter_code
_entity_poly.pdbx_strand_id
1 'polypeptide(L)'
;MEHIIKTFMRVLRKMDDADTLIAQFPELERIALSEPAAITDQDRRRLLDLPELDIQTANLAAVTELDKAQLLERAAKSPDALTDAEIDLLWHRFWHDVTDDEALAAEKACEAIGHDEWDELADRLARAREPLYEEHELVAFQNAPKELTWRITADFRARRQKELERALGNAAQWIVRIWEEDLRDRPGARCGYATFLDPSVKAEMGAEDYDDYDCRADGALLWAKMSIRGADAINPRWLMQRLEWPTDLVTSGETAEEGREDLTTTFQRLRESFRSVRDRPPKEALSAKGSGLVEGLLRNVFLVVDRDAVKSVSKHTRSVDDMWVWAIDPDFEPNTTPSSGEGVKSDRYQGYMRVRLQQLVKNFYEMRRWHADEFSMQALWEAAQLSRDQLFVSVHEDEAKQWTLSRDVGSAIRQL
;
A
#
# COMPACT_ATOMS: atom_id res chain seq x y z
N MET A 1 20.28 28.19 -11.24
CA MET A 1 20.54 29.07 -10.08
C MET A 1 19.44 30.08 -9.85
N GLU A 2 18.91 30.70 -10.92
CA GLU A 2 17.78 31.66 -10.85
C GLU A 2 16.62 31.17 -9.96
N HIS A 3 16.10 29.99 -10.24
CA HIS A 3 14.97 29.42 -9.49
C HIS A 3 15.29 29.13 -8.03
N ILE A 4 16.49 28.63 -7.72
CA ILE A 4 16.91 28.38 -6.32
C ILE A 4 17.03 29.69 -5.55
N ILE A 5 17.60 30.76 -6.14
CA ILE A 5 17.71 32.04 -5.44
C ILE A 5 16.32 32.66 -5.20
N LYS A 6 15.37 32.46 -6.12
CA LYS A 6 13.98 32.89 -5.93
C LYS A 6 13.28 32.19 -4.76
N THR A 7 13.76 31.03 -4.30
CA THR A 7 13.20 30.34 -3.13
C THR A 7 13.74 30.87 -1.79
N PHE A 8 14.77 31.71 -1.81
CA PHE A 8 15.37 32.23 -0.58
C PHE A 8 14.34 33.06 0.18
N MET A 9 14.24 32.83 1.49
CA MET A 9 13.33 33.56 2.36
C MET A 9 13.63 35.06 2.35
N ARG A 10 14.90 35.46 2.21
CA ARG A 10 15.28 36.87 2.02
C ARG A 10 14.65 37.50 0.78
N VAL A 11 14.52 36.73 -0.29
CA VAL A 11 13.88 37.18 -1.54
C VAL A 11 12.36 37.22 -1.38
N LEU A 12 11.76 36.16 -0.83
CA LEU A 12 10.33 36.08 -0.59
C LEU A 12 9.83 37.22 0.33
N ARG A 13 10.62 37.56 1.36
CA ARG A 13 10.37 38.68 2.28
C ARG A 13 10.83 40.04 1.76
N LYS A 14 11.29 40.12 0.51
CA LYS A 14 11.72 41.36 -0.17
C LYS A 14 12.85 42.11 0.55
N MET A 15 13.70 41.38 1.25
CA MET A 15 14.90 41.92 1.90
C MET A 15 16.05 42.05 0.91
N ASP A 16 16.13 41.14 -0.05
CA ASP A 16 17.02 41.24 -1.21
C ASP A 16 16.22 41.09 -2.50
N ASP A 17 16.75 41.69 -3.56
CA ASP A 17 16.24 41.55 -4.92
C ASP A 17 16.81 40.29 -5.58
N ALA A 18 15.93 39.47 -6.17
CA ALA A 18 16.30 38.19 -6.75
C ALA A 18 17.31 38.37 -7.91
N ASP A 19 17.04 39.31 -8.81
CA ASP A 19 17.86 39.52 -10.01
C ASP A 19 19.26 39.99 -9.64
N THR A 20 19.36 40.85 -8.62
CA THR A 20 20.63 41.31 -8.06
C THR A 20 21.43 40.15 -7.46
N LEU A 21 20.81 39.29 -6.64
CA LEU A 21 21.49 38.13 -6.05
C LEU A 21 21.92 37.11 -7.12
N ILE A 22 21.09 36.87 -8.13
CA ILE A 22 21.41 35.99 -9.26
C ILE A 22 22.64 36.51 -10.02
N ALA A 23 22.67 37.82 -10.29
CA ALA A 23 23.79 38.45 -10.99
C ALA A 23 25.10 38.40 -10.18
N GLN A 24 25.02 38.49 -8.85
CA GLN A 24 26.18 38.45 -7.96
C GLN A 24 26.67 37.04 -7.65
N PHE A 25 25.80 36.03 -7.75
CA PHE A 25 26.11 34.66 -7.34
C PHE A 25 27.42 34.08 -7.93
N PRO A 26 27.75 34.22 -9.23
CA PRO A 26 28.99 33.65 -9.77
C PRO A 26 30.26 34.16 -9.09
N GLU A 27 30.31 35.44 -8.73
CA GLU A 27 31.46 36.02 -8.04
C GLU A 27 31.48 35.63 -6.56
N LEU A 28 30.31 35.62 -5.92
CA LEU A 28 30.15 35.17 -4.54
C LEU A 28 30.55 33.68 -4.37
N GLU A 29 30.15 32.83 -5.31
CA GLU A 29 30.55 31.42 -5.38
C GLU A 29 32.06 31.29 -5.55
N ARG A 30 32.66 32.06 -6.47
CA ARG A 30 34.10 32.05 -6.69
C ARG A 30 34.87 32.43 -5.42
N ILE A 31 34.46 33.50 -4.73
CA ILE A 31 35.08 33.94 -3.46
C ILE A 31 34.89 32.86 -2.39
N ALA A 32 33.67 32.35 -2.20
CA ALA A 32 33.37 31.33 -1.20
C ALA A 32 34.19 30.05 -1.38
N LEU A 33 34.48 29.64 -2.61
CA LEU A 33 35.27 28.44 -2.91
C LEU A 33 36.79 28.66 -2.86
N SER A 34 37.28 29.88 -3.13
CA SER A 34 38.72 30.16 -3.25
C SER A 34 39.32 30.88 -2.05
N GLU A 35 38.59 31.82 -1.46
CA GLU A 35 39.02 32.62 -0.31
C GLU A 35 37.82 32.91 0.61
N PRO A 36 37.29 31.89 1.33
CA PRO A 36 36.09 32.05 2.15
C PRO A 36 36.20 33.18 3.18
N ALA A 37 37.39 33.43 3.73
CA ALA A 37 37.63 34.48 4.71
C ALA A 37 37.50 35.91 4.15
N ALA A 38 37.49 36.09 2.83
CA ALA A 38 37.31 37.39 2.17
C ALA A 38 35.83 37.73 1.95
N ILE A 39 34.91 36.80 2.18
CA ILE A 39 33.48 37.08 2.07
C ILE A 39 33.03 38.00 3.20
N THR A 40 32.16 38.96 2.89
CA THR A 40 31.59 39.83 3.92
C THR A 40 30.52 39.10 4.73
N ASP A 41 30.25 39.51 5.96
CA ASP A 41 29.16 38.95 6.77
C ASP A 41 27.79 39.10 6.08
N GLN A 42 27.58 40.20 5.35
CA GLN A 42 26.35 40.44 4.59
C GLN A 42 26.21 39.44 3.43
N ASP A 43 27.28 39.23 2.66
CA ASP A 43 27.26 38.30 1.54
C ASP A 43 27.16 36.85 1.99
N ARG A 44 27.79 36.52 3.13
CA ARG A 44 27.60 35.24 3.82
C ARG A 44 26.13 35.02 4.16
N ARG A 45 25.44 35.98 4.78
CA ARG A 45 24.01 35.88 5.11
C ARG A 45 23.14 35.70 3.87
N ARG A 46 23.44 36.43 2.78
CA ARG A 46 22.75 36.26 1.49
C ARG A 46 22.92 34.86 0.92
N LEU A 47 24.15 34.36 0.84
CA LEU A 47 24.41 33.03 0.31
C LEU A 47 23.78 31.93 1.16
N LEU A 48 23.87 32.04 2.49
CA LEU A 48 23.32 31.06 3.42
C LEU A 48 21.79 31.17 3.60
N ASP A 49 21.18 32.21 3.05
CA ASP A 49 19.77 32.58 3.24
C ASP A 49 19.41 32.74 4.74
N LEU A 50 20.21 33.55 5.45
CA LEU A 50 20.02 33.86 6.87
C LEU A 50 19.38 35.24 7.06
N PRO A 51 18.55 35.45 8.09
CA PRO A 51 18.02 36.78 8.41
C PRO A 51 19.13 37.79 8.75
N GLU A 52 18.78 39.08 8.77
CA GLU A 52 19.67 40.10 9.33
C GLU A 52 19.99 39.80 10.81
N LEU A 53 21.11 40.30 11.31
CA LEU A 53 21.58 39.95 12.66
C LEU A 53 20.57 40.30 13.76
N ASP A 54 19.90 41.45 13.66
CA ASP A 54 18.88 41.88 14.59
C ASP A 54 17.63 40.98 14.56
N ILE A 55 17.16 40.63 13.35
CA ILE A 55 16.04 39.70 13.14
C ILE A 55 16.41 38.30 13.65
N GLN A 56 17.61 37.81 13.33
CA GLN A 56 18.11 36.51 13.81
C GLN A 56 18.14 36.45 15.33
N THR A 57 18.65 37.51 15.97
CA THR A 57 18.74 37.60 17.43
C THR A 57 17.36 37.64 18.07
N ALA A 58 16.43 38.41 17.50
CA ALA A 58 15.04 38.47 17.96
C ALA A 58 14.33 37.11 17.83
N ASN A 59 14.46 36.45 16.67
CA ASN A 59 13.87 35.13 16.41
C ASN A 59 14.44 34.07 17.35
N LEU A 60 15.76 34.08 17.58
CA LEU A 60 16.41 33.18 18.53
C LEU A 60 15.87 33.36 19.95
N ALA A 61 15.84 34.62 20.42
CA ALA A 61 15.36 34.95 21.76
C ALA A 61 13.85 34.66 21.97
N ALA A 62 13.06 34.61 20.89
CA ALA A 62 11.65 34.23 20.96
C ALA A 62 11.45 32.73 21.18
N VAL A 63 12.42 31.89 20.78
CA VAL A 63 12.31 30.42 20.77
C VAL A 63 13.10 29.76 21.89
N THR A 64 14.28 30.28 22.21
CA THR A 64 15.20 29.63 23.16
C THR A 64 15.98 30.65 24.00
N GLU A 65 16.39 30.23 25.18
CA GLU A 65 17.29 31.01 26.06
C GLU A 65 18.77 30.83 25.68
N LEU A 66 19.08 29.91 24.76
CA LEU A 66 20.43 29.67 24.28
C LEU A 66 20.91 30.77 23.34
N ASP A 67 22.21 31.04 23.38
CA ASP A 67 22.84 31.76 22.29
C ASP A 67 22.96 30.88 21.03
N LYS A 68 23.30 31.52 19.90
CA LYS A 68 23.40 30.85 18.60
C LYS A 68 24.39 29.67 18.64
N ALA A 69 25.57 29.87 19.21
CA ALA A 69 26.61 28.85 19.21
C ALA A 69 26.21 27.63 20.05
N GLN A 70 25.60 27.86 21.21
CA GLN A 70 25.06 26.82 22.08
C GLN A 70 23.95 26.01 21.40
N LEU A 71 23.03 26.68 20.68
CA LEU A 71 21.96 26.01 19.94
C LEU A 71 22.53 25.14 18.82
N LEU A 72 23.48 25.66 18.04
CA LEU A 72 24.14 24.91 16.97
C LEU A 72 24.91 23.71 17.50
N GLU A 73 25.66 23.88 18.60
CA GLU A 73 26.38 22.79 19.25
C GLU A 73 25.41 21.69 19.72
N ARG A 74 24.31 22.06 20.38
CA ARG A 74 23.28 21.11 20.82
C ARG A 74 22.69 20.36 19.64
N ALA A 75 22.29 21.06 18.59
CA ALA A 75 21.72 20.44 17.40
C ALA A 75 22.70 19.50 16.68
N ALA A 76 24.00 19.82 16.70
CA ALA A 76 25.02 18.98 16.10
C ALA A 76 25.34 17.73 16.95
N LYS A 77 25.39 17.86 18.28
CA LYS A 77 25.86 16.78 19.18
C LYS A 77 24.72 15.95 19.80
N SER A 78 23.54 16.53 19.99
CA SER A 78 22.40 15.93 20.69
C SER A 78 21.07 16.47 20.13
N PRO A 79 20.74 16.18 18.86
CA PRO A 79 19.54 16.69 18.21
C PRO A 79 18.24 16.25 18.89
N ASP A 80 18.23 15.10 19.55
CA ASP A 80 17.11 14.60 20.35
C ASP A 80 16.76 15.50 21.55
N ALA A 81 17.71 16.31 22.02
CA ALA A 81 17.53 17.28 23.10
C ALA A 81 16.93 18.62 22.64
N LEU A 82 16.72 18.83 21.33
CA LEU A 82 16.08 20.04 20.81
C LEU A 82 14.57 20.01 21.09
N THR A 83 14.01 21.18 21.38
CA THR A 83 12.55 21.38 21.38
C THR A 83 12.01 21.45 19.95
N ASP A 84 10.70 21.24 19.76
CA ASP A 84 10.09 21.33 18.42
C ASP A 84 10.25 22.74 17.81
N ALA A 85 10.19 23.79 18.63
CA ALA A 85 10.38 25.17 18.17
C ALA A 85 11.85 25.46 17.79
N GLU A 86 12.83 24.89 18.52
CA GLU A 86 14.25 24.98 18.16
C GLU A 86 14.53 24.22 16.85
N ILE A 87 13.90 23.06 16.64
CA ILE A 87 13.99 22.30 15.39
C ILE A 87 13.42 23.10 14.22
N ASP A 88 12.24 23.68 14.39
CA ASP A 88 11.58 24.51 13.38
C ASP A 88 12.45 25.73 13.00
N LEU A 89 12.97 26.44 14.01
CA LEU A 89 13.88 27.56 13.80
C LEU A 89 15.13 27.15 13.01
N LEU A 90 15.75 26.01 13.32
CA LEU A 90 16.93 25.51 12.61
C LEU A 90 16.61 24.98 11.22
N TRP A 91 15.49 24.29 11.04
CA TRP A 91 14.97 23.85 9.73
C TRP A 91 14.86 25.03 8.79
N HIS A 92 14.29 26.12 9.28
CA HIS A 92 14.11 27.36 8.55
C HIS A 92 15.29 28.32 8.67
N ARG A 93 16.49 27.86 9.05
CA ARG A 93 17.73 28.66 9.07
C ARG A 93 17.59 30.01 9.81
N PHE A 94 16.93 29.99 10.95
CA PHE A 94 16.59 31.13 11.82
C PHE A 94 15.49 32.06 11.30
N TRP A 95 14.81 31.73 10.19
CA TRP A 95 13.55 32.37 9.84
C TRP A 95 12.45 31.88 10.77
N HIS A 96 11.80 32.81 11.47
CA HIS A 96 10.62 32.54 12.29
C HIS A 96 9.34 32.93 11.54
N ASP A 97 8.23 32.28 11.89
CA ASP A 97 6.90 32.46 11.30
C ASP A 97 6.91 32.34 9.77
N VAL A 98 7.55 31.32 9.21
CA VAL A 98 7.44 31.04 7.78
C VAL A 98 6.00 30.64 7.47
N THR A 99 5.34 31.42 6.62
CA THR A 99 3.92 31.24 6.30
C THR A 99 3.72 30.16 5.24
N ASP A 100 2.53 29.56 5.20
CA ASP A 100 2.16 28.59 4.15
C ASP A 100 2.30 29.17 2.73
N ASP A 101 1.99 30.46 2.55
CA ASP A 101 2.13 31.15 1.26
C ASP A 101 3.60 31.28 0.83
N GLU A 102 4.52 31.55 1.79
CA GLU A 102 5.96 31.59 1.52
C GLU A 102 6.50 30.20 1.18
N ALA A 103 6.09 29.18 1.93
CA ALA A 103 6.47 27.78 1.65
C ALA A 103 5.96 27.33 0.27
N LEU A 104 4.71 27.63 -0.06
CA LEU A 104 4.12 27.32 -1.37
C LEU A 104 4.79 28.08 -2.52
N ALA A 105 5.19 29.34 -2.29
CA ALA A 105 5.93 30.11 -3.29
C ALA A 105 7.31 29.50 -3.56
N ALA A 106 8.02 29.06 -2.52
CA ALA A 106 9.28 28.34 -2.65
C ALA A 106 9.10 27.02 -3.42
N GLU A 107 8.07 26.23 -3.09
CA GLU A 107 7.77 24.96 -3.77
C GLU A 107 7.49 25.14 -5.26
N LYS A 108 6.64 26.11 -5.63
CA LYS A 108 6.34 26.42 -7.05
C LYS A 108 7.58 26.83 -7.84
N ALA A 109 8.52 27.51 -7.20
CA ALA A 109 9.77 27.88 -7.83
C ALA A 109 10.69 26.66 -8.06
N CYS A 110 10.62 25.64 -7.20
CA CYS A 110 11.27 24.34 -7.41
C CYS A 110 10.62 23.57 -8.57
N GLU A 111 9.29 23.48 -8.61
CA GLU A 111 8.53 22.74 -9.65
C GLU A 111 8.75 23.28 -11.07
N ALA A 112 9.15 24.54 -11.20
CA ALA A 112 9.44 25.16 -12.49
C ALA A 112 10.69 24.58 -13.18
N ILE A 113 11.50 23.77 -12.50
CA ILE A 113 12.68 23.07 -13.04
C ILE A 113 12.45 21.56 -12.99
N GLY A 114 12.98 20.82 -13.96
CA GLY A 114 13.13 19.37 -13.84
C GLY A 114 14.00 18.96 -12.64
N HIS A 115 13.69 17.79 -12.06
CA HIS A 115 14.34 17.27 -10.86
C HIS A 115 15.87 17.15 -10.99
N ASP A 116 16.37 16.65 -12.13
CA ASP A 116 17.81 16.46 -12.33
C ASP A 116 18.58 17.79 -12.34
N GLU A 117 18.03 18.82 -12.99
CA GLU A 117 18.63 20.17 -12.99
C GLU A 117 18.54 20.83 -11.61
N TRP A 118 17.47 20.57 -10.86
CA TRP A 118 17.36 21.03 -9.48
C TRP A 118 18.47 20.47 -8.61
N ASP A 119 18.73 19.16 -8.68
CA ASP A 119 19.76 18.49 -7.89
C ASP A 119 21.16 19.04 -8.20
N GLU A 120 21.49 19.21 -9.49
CA GLU A 120 22.78 19.79 -9.90
C GLU A 120 22.99 21.21 -9.37
N LEU A 121 21.95 22.04 -9.42
CA LEU A 121 21.98 23.42 -8.92
C LEU A 121 22.03 23.47 -7.39
N ALA A 122 21.31 22.60 -6.70
CA ALA A 122 21.32 22.48 -5.25
C ALA A 122 22.70 22.04 -4.75
N ASP A 123 23.32 21.06 -5.41
CA ASP A 123 24.68 20.60 -5.15
C ASP A 123 25.70 21.72 -5.38
N ARG A 124 25.56 22.48 -6.46
CA ARG A 124 26.41 23.65 -6.73
C ARG A 124 26.33 24.68 -5.61
N LEU A 125 25.11 25.04 -5.19
CA LEU A 125 24.91 25.96 -4.09
C LEU A 125 25.43 25.39 -2.76
N ALA A 126 25.23 24.10 -2.49
CA ALA A 126 25.72 23.44 -1.28
C ALA A 126 27.25 23.53 -1.18
N ARG A 127 27.98 23.26 -2.27
CA ARG A 127 29.45 23.43 -2.33
C ARG A 127 29.89 24.86 -2.05
N ALA A 128 29.18 25.85 -2.57
CA ALA A 128 29.48 27.26 -2.32
C ALA A 128 29.21 27.66 -0.85
N ARG A 129 28.21 27.06 -0.21
CA ARG A 129 27.83 27.35 1.18
C ARG A 129 28.71 26.66 2.21
N GLU A 130 29.20 25.45 1.91
CA GLU A 130 29.93 24.60 2.86
C GLU A 130 31.10 25.32 3.58
N PRO A 131 31.99 26.06 2.90
CA PRO A 131 33.11 26.75 3.55
C PRO A 131 32.69 27.96 4.40
N LEU A 132 31.43 28.39 4.28
CA LEU A 132 30.90 29.60 4.91
C LEU A 132 30.22 29.31 6.25
N TYR A 133 29.95 28.05 6.56
CA TYR A 133 29.28 27.70 7.81
C TYR A 133 30.20 27.92 9.01
N GLU A 134 29.61 28.44 10.08
CA GLU A 134 30.28 28.51 11.39
C GLU A 134 30.42 27.09 11.97
N GLU A 135 31.19 26.97 13.05
CA GLU A 135 31.32 25.71 13.79
C GLU A 135 29.92 25.16 14.13
N HIS A 136 29.70 23.88 13.83
CA HIS A 136 28.45 23.15 14.03
C HIS A 136 27.23 23.61 13.19
N GLU A 137 27.29 24.72 12.45
CA GLU A 137 26.13 25.31 11.77
C GLU A 137 25.55 24.41 10.67
N LEU A 138 26.40 23.90 9.77
CA LEU A 138 25.97 22.98 8.72
C LEU A 138 25.34 21.70 9.30
N VAL A 139 26.00 21.11 10.29
CA VAL A 139 25.56 19.85 10.92
C VAL A 139 24.25 20.06 11.65
N ALA A 140 24.08 21.18 12.36
CA ALA A 140 22.82 21.56 13.00
C ALA A 140 21.66 21.66 11.99
N PHE A 141 21.87 22.37 10.87
CA PHE A 141 20.85 22.49 9.81
C PHE A 141 20.53 21.17 9.12
N GLN A 142 21.45 20.21 9.10
CA GLN A 142 21.18 18.87 8.57
C GLN A 142 20.48 17.95 9.58
N ASN A 143 20.80 18.09 10.87
CA ASN A 143 20.28 17.23 11.92
C ASN A 143 18.85 17.60 12.32
N ALA A 144 18.53 18.90 12.39
CA ALA A 144 17.19 19.34 12.82
C ALA A 144 16.06 18.77 11.92
N PRO A 145 16.13 18.83 10.57
CA PRO A 145 15.11 18.21 9.72
C PRO A 145 15.04 16.68 9.83
N LYS A 146 16.18 16.02 10.02
CA LYS A 146 16.23 14.56 10.24
C LYS A 146 15.54 14.17 11.53
N GLU A 147 15.78 14.93 12.60
CA GLU A 147 15.12 14.73 13.90
C GLU A 147 13.62 14.96 13.81
N LEU A 148 13.16 16.04 13.15
CA LEU A 148 11.72 16.27 12.95
C LEU A 148 11.07 15.09 12.21
N THR A 149 11.69 14.65 11.12
CA THR A 149 11.23 13.51 10.32
C THR A 149 11.16 12.23 11.16
N TRP A 150 12.18 12.01 12.00
CA TRP A 150 12.21 10.88 12.92
C TRP A 150 11.06 10.94 13.94
N ARG A 151 10.83 12.09 14.58
CA ARG A 151 9.72 12.31 15.52
C ARG A 151 8.36 12.07 14.87
N ILE A 152 8.10 12.69 13.71
CA ILE A 152 6.85 12.51 12.96
C ILE A 152 6.64 11.03 12.63
N THR A 153 7.69 10.35 12.17
CA THR A 153 7.62 8.92 11.83
C THR A 153 7.37 8.06 13.07
N ALA A 154 8.03 8.34 14.19
CA ALA A 154 7.86 7.63 15.45
C ALA A 154 6.45 7.83 16.01
N ASP A 155 5.94 9.06 16.02
CA ASP A 155 4.57 9.41 16.41
C ASP A 155 3.54 8.69 15.54
N PHE A 156 3.72 8.70 14.22
CA PHE A 156 2.85 8.00 13.30
C PHE A 156 2.84 6.49 13.58
N ARG A 157 4.01 5.88 13.81
CA ARG A 157 4.11 4.46 14.19
C ARG A 157 3.43 4.17 15.52
N ALA A 158 3.63 5.03 16.53
CA ALA A 158 3.01 4.87 17.84
C ALA A 158 1.47 5.00 17.77
N ARG A 159 0.95 5.99 17.02
CA ARG A 159 -0.49 6.15 16.76
C ARG A 159 -1.05 4.91 16.06
N ARG A 160 -0.39 4.45 15.00
CA ARG A 160 -0.81 3.26 14.25
C ARG A 160 -0.79 1.99 15.10
N GLN A 161 0.22 1.84 15.96
CA GLN A 161 0.31 0.73 16.91
C GLN A 161 -0.85 0.76 17.92
N LYS A 162 -1.16 1.93 18.48
CA LYS A 162 -2.28 2.10 19.42
C LYS A 162 -3.64 1.86 18.75
N GLU A 163 -3.81 2.31 17.52
CA GLU A 163 -5.01 2.05 16.72
C GLU A 163 -5.17 0.55 16.44
N LEU A 164 -4.09 -0.12 16.08
CA LEU A 164 -4.05 -1.57 15.88
C LEU A 164 -4.40 -2.33 17.16
N GLU A 165 -3.80 -1.99 18.31
CA GLU A 165 -4.12 -2.60 19.60
C GLU A 165 -5.59 -2.41 19.98
N ARG A 166 -6.13 -1.21 19.76
CA ARG A 166 -7.55 -0.91 19.96
C ARG A 166 -8.44 -1.73 19.02
N ALA A 167 -8.06 -1.86 17.75
CA ALA A 167 -8.80 -2.62 16.76
C ALA A 167 -8.83 -4.11 17.13
N LEU A 168 -7.68 -4.67 17.53
CA LEU A 168 -7.54 -6.07 17.96
C LEU A 168 -8.29 -6.36 19.26
N GLY A 169 -8.33 -5.42 20.21
CA GLY A 169 -9.05 -5.59 21.48
C GLY A 169 -10.56 -5.84 21.34
N ASN A 170 -11.15 -5.44 20.20
CA ASN A 170 -12.56 -5.67 19.87
C ASN A 170 -12.76 -6.58 18.65
N ALA A 171 -11.68 -7.17 18.12
CA ALA A 171 -11.72 -7.88 16.85
C ALA A 171 -12.44 -9.23 16.96
N ALA A 172 -12.91 -9.75 15.83
CA ALA A 172 -13.35 -11.13 15.73
C ALA A 172 -12.20 -12.09 16.11
N GLN A 173 -12.51 -13.22 16.74
CA GLN A 173 -11.49 -14.13 17.29
C GLN A 173 -10.49 -14.61 16.22
N TRP A 174 -10.97 -14.90 15.01
CA TRP A 174 -10.12 -15.32 13.90
C TRP A 174 -9.14 -14.21 13.45
N ILE A 175 -9.52 -12.92 13.58
CA ILE A 175 -8.63 -11.78 13.27
C ILE A 175 -7.51 -11.67 14.32
N VAL A 176 -7.84 -11.87 15.60
CA VAL A 176 -6.82 -11.93 16.65
C VAL A 176 -5.87 -13.09 16.39
N ARG A 177 -6.42 -14.26 16.06
CA ARG A 177 -5.65 -15.47 15.78
C ARG A 177 -4.71 -15.32 14.58
N ILE A 178 -5.18 -14.79 13.44
CA ILE A 178 -4.30 -14.55 12.28
C ILE A 178 -3.25 -13.49 12.58
N TRP A 179 -3.59 -12.47 13.38
CA TRP A 179 -2.60 -11.48 13.78
C TRP A 179 -1.46 -12.14 14.57
N GLU A 180 -1.79 -12.97 15.55
CA GLU A 180 -0.83 -13.64 16.43
C GLU A 180 -0.02 -14.72 15.75
N GLU A 181 -0.65 -15.57 14.96
CA GLU A 181 0.03 -16.68 14.29
C GLU A 181 0.78 -16.22 13.03
N ASP A 182 0.21 -15.26 12.28
CA ASP A 182 0.64 -14.96 10.92
C ASP A 182 1.29 -13.59 10.68
N LEU A 183 0.85 -12.54 11.37
CA LEU A 183 1.16 -11.16 10.93
C LEU A 183 2.03 -10.35 11.89
N ARG A 184 1.96 -10.62 13.20
CA ARG A 184 2.61 -9.80 14.26
C ARG A 184 4.12 -9.72 14.08
N ASP A 185 4.78 -10.86 13.99
CA ASP A 185 6.24 -10.96 13.93
C ASP A 185 6.77 -11.02 12.48
N ARG A 186 5.88 -10.91 11.49
CA ARG A 186 6.19 -11.02 10.06
C ARG A 186 5.66 -9.80 9.30
N PRO A 187 6.43 -8.68 9.24
CA PRO A 187 5.99 -7.46 8.57
C PRO A 187 5.74 -7.62 7.06
N GLY A 188 6.41 -8.59 6.42
CA GLY A 188 6.22 -8.96 5.02
C GLY A 188 5.03 -9.87 4.76
N ALA A 189 4.58 -10.64 5.75
CA ALA A 189 3.51 -11.62 5.56
C ALA A 189 2.18 -10.95 5.14
N ARG A 190 1.43 -11.68 4.32
CA ARG A 190 0.10 -11.31 3.83
C ARG A 190 -0.89 -12.42 4.16
N CYS A 191 -2.17 -12.11 4.07
CA CYS A 191 -3.25 -13.08 4.16
C CYS A 191 -4.17 -12.92 2.95
N GLY A 192 -4.74 -14.02 2.46
CA GLY A 192 -5.66 -14.01 1.32
C GLY A 192 -5.37 -15.16 0.37
N TYR A 193 -5.55 -14.90 -0.93
CA TYR A 193 -5.61 -15.92 -1.97
C TYR A 193 -4.73 -15.60 -3.15
N ALA A 194 -4.36 -16.64 -3.90
CA ALA A 194 -3.93 -16.49 -5.27
C ALA A 194 -5.15 -16.59 -6.20
N THR A 195 -5.15 -15.79 -7.27
CA THR A 195 -6.28 -15.68 -8.20
C THR A 195 -5.79 -15.73 -9.64
N PHE A 196 -6.42 -16.55 -10.47
CA PHE A 196 -6.34 -16.45 -11.93
C PHE A 196 -7.53 -15.66 -12.46
N LEU A 197 -7.28 -14.75 -13.40
CA LEU A 197 -8.31 -14.07 -14.17
C LEU A 197 -8.26 -14.58 -15.61
N ASP A 198 -9.37 -15.10 -16.12
CA ASP A 198 -9.48 -15.53 -17.51
C ASP A 198 -9.29 -14.30 -18.43
N PRO A 199 -8.29 -14.32 -19.34
CA PRO A 199 -8.00 -13.17 -20.18
C PRO A 199 -9.15 -12.81 -21.13
N SER A 200 -10.07 -13.75 -21.46
CA SER A 200 -11.24 -13.45 -22.30
C SER A 200 -12.18 -12.45 -21.65
N VAL A 201 -12.23 -12.38 -20.32
CA VAL A 201 -13.12 -11.45 -19.59
C VAL A 201 -12.85 -10.02 -20.03
N LYS A 202 -11.58 -9.60 -19.95
CA LYS A 202 -11.19 -8.24 -20.29
C LYS A 202 -11.30 -7.97 -21.79
N ALA A 203 -11.01 -8.98 -22.62
CA ALA A 203 -11.11 -8.87 -24.06
C ALA A 203 -12.57 -8.71 -24.55
N GLU A 204 -13.52 -9.45 -23.95
CA GLU A 204 -14.93 -9.44 -24.34
C GLU A 204 -15.72 -8.25 -23.78
N MET A 205 -15.45 -7.84 -22.54
CA MET A 205 -16.22 -6.78 -21.87
C MET A 205 -15.78 -5.36 -22.26
N GLY A 206 -14.55 -5.21 -22.75
CA GLY A 206 -13.93 -3.89 -22.90
C GLY A 206 -13.49 -3.29 -21.56
N ALA A 207 -12.76 -2.18 -21.64
CA ALA A 207 -12.12 -1.58 -20.47
C ALA A 207 -13.14 -1.03 -19.45
N GLU A 208 -14.20 -0.35 -19.90
CA GLU A 208 -15.16 0.31 -19.02
C GLU A 208 -15.99 -0.68 -18.18
N ASP A 209 -16.58 -1.70 -18.81
CA ASP A 209 -17.36 -2.70 -18.07
C ASP A 209 -16.45 -3.58 -17.17
N TYR A 210 -15.18 -3.78 -17.54
CA TYR A 210 -14.20 -4.45 -16.69
C TYR A 210 -13.82 -3.60 -15.47
N ASP A 211 -13.63 -2.29 -15.64
CA ASP A 211 -13.36 -1.37 -14.53
C ASP A 211 -14.57 -1.29 -13.57
N ASP A 212 -15.81 -1.33 -14.08
CA ASP A 212 -17.02 -1.43 -13.26
C ASP A 212 -17.06 -2.74 -12.46
N TYR A 213 -16.71 -3.87 -13.10
CA TYR A 213 -16.57 -5.15 -12.41
C TYR A 213 -15.54 -5.08 -11.27
N ASP A 214 -14.33 -4.61 -11.56
CA ASP A 214 -13.24 -4.52 -10.58
C ASP A 214 -13.65 -3.61 -9.41
N CYS A 215 -14.23 -2.44 -9.70
CA CYS A 215 -14.75 -1.52 -8.66
C CYS A 215 -15.81 -2.18 -7.78
N ARG A 216 -16.72 -2.97 -8.36
CA ARG A 216 -17.80 -3.64 -7.61
C ARG A 216 -17.28 -4.82 -6.80
N ALA A 217 -16.37 -5.62 -7.35
CA ALA A 217 -15.74 -6.72 -6.64
C ALA A 217 -14.91 -6.21 -5.45
N ASP A 218 -14.09 -5.18 -5.66
CA ASP A 218 -13.31 -4.53 -4.62
C ASP A 218 -14.21 -3.87 -3.57
N GLY A 219 -15.27 -3.18 -4.00
CA GLY A 219 -16.27 -2.62 -3.11
C GLY A 219 -16.93 -3.68 -2.22
N ALA A 220 -17.34 -4.82 -2.80
CA ALA A 220 -17.94 -5.92 -2.04
C ALA A 220 -16.96 -6.51 -1.02
N LEU A 221 -15.70 -6.72 -1.38
CA LEU A 221 -14.68 -7.22 -0.46
C LEU A 221 -14.31 -6.18 0.61
N LEU A 222 -14.27 -4.89 0.25
CA LEU A 222 -14.03 -3.80 1.19
C LEU A 222 -15.15 -3.75 2.23
N TRP A 223 -16.41 -3.74 1.82
CA TRP A 223 -17.54 -3.75 2.76
C TRP A 223 -17.57 -5.00 3.64
N ALA A 224 -17.23 -6.17 3.09
CA ALA A 224 -17.08 -7.39 3.88
C ALA A 224 -16.03 -7.22 4.98
N LYS A 225 -14.84 -6.72 4.64
CA LYS A 225 -13.78 -6.41 5.61
C LYS A 225 -14.28 -5.41 6.65
N MET A 226 -14.80 -4.25 6.24
CA MET A 226 -15.27 -3.20 7.16
C MET A 226 -16.40 -3.66 8.09
N SER A 227 -17.15 -4.70 7.71
CA SER A 227 -18.21 -5.27 8.54
C SER A 227 -17.70 -6.24 9.60
N ILE A 228 -16.45 -6.68 9.52
CA ILE A 228 -15.83 -7.55 10.51
C ILE A 228 -15.08 -6.68 11.51
N ARG A 229 -15.43 -6.82 12.79
CA ARG A 229 -14.80 -6.04 13.86
C ARG A 229 -13.28 -6.29 13.85
N GLY A 230 -12.51 -5.21 13.82
CA GLY A 230 -11.04 -5.26 13.83
C GLY A 230 -10.39 -5.48 12.46
N ALA A 231 -11.14 -5.43 11.36
CA ALA A 231 -10.58 -5.65 10.03
C ALA A 231 -9.50 -4.65 9.61
N ASP A 232 -9.44 -3.45 10.21
CA ASP A 232 -8.36 -2.49 9.97
C ASP A 232 -6.97 -3.07 10.28
N ALA A 233 -6.89 -4.03 11.20
CA ALA A 233 -5.65 -4.73 11.54
C ALA A 233 -5.13 -5.59 10.37
N ILE A 234 -6.03 -6.21 9.62
CA ILE A 234 -5.70 -7.16 8.55
C ILE A 234 -5.83 -6.54 7.16
N ASN A 235 -6.61 -5.48 6.98
CA ASN A 235 -6.89 -4.89 5.67
C ASN A 235 -5.60 -4.50 4.90
N PRO A 236 -4.57 -3.89 5.53
CA PRO A 236 -3.30 -3.60 4.85
C PRO A 236 -2.48 -4.87 4.50
N ARG A 237 -2.83 -6.02 5.08
CA ARG A 237 -2.18 -7.32 4.87
C ARG A 237 -2.98 -8.26 3.98
N TRP A 238 -4.24 -7.92 3.70
CA TRP A 238 -5.10 -8.69 2.81
C TRP A 238 -4.64 -8.55 1.36
N LEU A 239 -4.48 -9.67 0.66
CA LEU A 239 -3.97 -9.69 -0.70
C LEU A 239 -4.67 -10.76 -1.55
N MET A 240 -5.10 -10.35 -2.74
CA MET A 240 -5.52 -11.23 -3.83
C MET A 240 -4.40 -11.22 -4.88
N GLN A 241 -3.44 -12.15 -4.76
CA GLN A 241 -2.32 -12.20 -5.68
C GLN A 241 -2.78 -12.71 -7.04
N ARG A 242 -2.79 -11.82 -8.03
CA ARG A 242 -3.05 -12.21 -9.42
C ARG A 242 -1.90 -13.02 -9.98
N LEU A 243 -2.19 -14.22 -10.47
CA LEU A 243 -1.27 -15.08 -11.18
C LEU A 243 -1.45 -14.94 -12.69
N GLU A 244 -0.39 -15.24 -13.43
CA GLU A 244 -0.41 -15.23 -14.89
C GLU A 244 -1.22 -16.42 -15.41
N TRP A 245 -2.14 -16.15 -16.33
CA TRP A 245 -2.86 -17.21 -17.03
C TRP A 245 -1.88 -17.98 -17.93
N PRO A 246 -1.83 -19.32 -17.87
CA PRO A 246 -0.94 -20.11 -18.72
C PRO A 246 -1.16 -19.84 -20.21
N THR A 247 -0.08 -19.61 -20.96
CA THR A 247 -0.14 -19.22 -22.38
C THR A 247 -0.61 -20.34 -23.32
N ASP A 248 -0.55 -21.58 -22.86
CA ASP A 248 -0.95 -22.79 -23.59
C ASP A 248 -2.44 -23.14 -23.40
N LEU A 249 -3.14 -22.46 -22.49
CA LEU A 249 -4.59 -22.55 -22.33
C LEU A 249 -5.29 -21.76 -23.42
N VAL A 250 -6.22 -22.41 -24.13
CA VAL A 250 -7.07 -21.72 -25.10
C VAL A 250 -8.02 -20.80 -24.34
N THR A 251 -7.95 -19.51 -24.61
CA THR A 251 -8.88 -18.56 -24.01
C THR A 251 -10.29 -18.81 -24.55
N SER A 252 -11.30 -18.75 -23.69
CA SER A 252 -12.71 -19.11 -23.96
C SER A 252 -13.39 -18.38 -25.15
N GLY A 253 -12.69 -17.49 -25.87
CA GLY A 253 -13.25 -16.62 -26.91
C GLY A 253 -12.62 -16.71 -28.31
N GLU A 254 -11.51 -17.43 -28.55
CA GLU A 254 -10.77 -17.23 -29.83
C GLU A 254 -11.14 -18.15 -31.00
N THR A 255 -11.81 -19.31 -30.81
CA THR A 255 -12.24 -20.17 -31.94
C THR A 255 -13.42 -21.11 -31.61
N ALA A 256 -14.42 -20.66 -30.87
CA ALA A 256 -15.53 -21.52 -30.44
C ALA A 256 -16.79 -21.37 -31.32
N GLU A 257 -16.75 -21.90 -32.55
CA GLU A 257 -18.02 -22.36 -33.16
C GLU A 257 -18.34 -23.81 -32.78
N GLU A 258 -17.38 -24.67 -32.37
CA GLU A 258 -17.70 -26.08 -32.03
C GLU A 258 -16.89 -26.73 -30.87
N GLY A 259 -16.05 -25.99 -30.14
CA GLY A 259 -15.18 -26.59 -29.11
C GLY A 259 -14.98 -25.71 -27.88
N ARG A 260 -15.98 -25.62 -27.00
CA ARG A 260 -15.76 -25.08 -25.65
C ARG A 260 -14.89 -26.08 -24.90
N GLU A 261 -13.66 -25.70 -24.56
CA GLU A 261 -12.83 -26.51 -23.67
C GLU A 261 -13.60 -26.70 -22.35
N ASP A 262 -13.74 -27.95 -21.92
CA ASP A 262 -14.51 -28.26 -20.71
C ASP A 262 -13.89 -27.56 -19.51
N LEU A 263 -14.73 -26.97 -18.65
CA LEU A 263 -14.30 -26.23 -17.44
C LEU A 263 -13.33 -27.06 -16.59
N THR A 264 -13.58 -28.37 -16.53
CA THR A 264 -12.74 -29.36 -15.86
C THR A 264 -11.31 -29.37 -16.40
N THR A 265 -11.13 -29.32 -17.72
CA THR A 265 -9.83 -29.32 -18.39
C THR A 265 -9.09 -28.01 -18.12
N THR A 266 -9.79 -26.88 -18.22
CA THR A 266 -9.21 -25.57 -17.90
C THR A 266 -8.71 -25.52 -16.46
N PHE A 267 -9.55 -25.94 -15.50
CA PHE A 267 -9.15 -25.96 -14.09
C PHE A 267 -8.03 -26.94 -13.82
N GLN A 268 -7.96 -28.09 -14.51
CA GLN A 268 -6.86 -29.02 -14.36
C GLN A 268 -5.51 -28.39 -14.71
N ARG A 269 -5.43 -27.66 -15.83
CA ARG A 269 -4.19 -26.95 -16.20
C ARG A 269 -3.85 -25.82 -15.24
N LEU A 270 -4.87 -25.10 -14.74
CA LEU A 270 -4.65 -24.08 -13.70
C LEU A 270 -4.13 -24.69 -12.39
N ARG A 271 -4.56 -25.90 -12.00
CA ARG A 271 -3.98 -26.62 -10.86
C ARG A 271 -2.50 -26.90 -11.06
N GLU A 272 -2.10 -27.34 -12.25
CA GLU A 272 -0.69 -27.60 -12.58
C GLU A 272 0.15 -26.32 -12.50
N SER A 273 -0.34 -25.23 -13.09
CA SER A 273 0.30 -23.91 -13.00
C SER A 273 0.41 -23.42 -11.55
N PHE A 274 -0.69 -23.51 -10.80
CA PHE A 274 -0.71 -23.11 -9.40
C PHE A 274 0.27 -23.93 -8.56
N ARG A 275 0.33 -25.25 -8.71
CA ARG A 275 1.29 -26.11 -8.00
C ARG A 275 2.74 -25.71 -8.32
N SER A 276 3.04 -25.42 -9.60
CA SER A 276 4.36 -24.93 -10.02
C SER A 276 4.77 -23.61 -9.35
N VAL A 277 3.83 -22.69 -9.12
CA VAL A 277 4.08 -21.41 -8.42
C VAL A 277 4.10 -21.63 -6.90
N ARG A 278 3.18 -22.43 -6.37
CA ARG A 278 3.02 -22.76 -4.96
C ARG A 278 4.29 -23.37 -4.42
N ASP A 279 4.86 -24.35 -5.10
CA ASP A 279 5.96 -25.18 -4.57
C ASP A 279 7.33 -24.47 -4.64
N ARG A 280 7.40 -23.28 -5.22
CA ARG A 280 8.59 -22.41 -5.18
C ARG A 280 8.74 -21.73 -3.81
N PRO A 281 9.95 -21.25 -3.47
CA PRO A 281 10.15 -20.44 -2.28
C PRO A 281 9.21 -19.23 -2.24
N PRO A 282 8.59 -18.91 -1.08
CA PRO A 282 7.72 -17.75 -0.95
C PRO A 282 8.45 -16.44 -1.26
N LYS A 283 7.71 -15.45 -1.75
CA LYS A 283 8.21 -14.07 -1.84
C LYS A 283 7.91 -13.33 -0.54
N GLU A 284 8.90 -12.64 0.01
CA GLU A 284 8.76 -11.80 1.21
C GLU A 284 7.93 -10.54 0.96
N ALA A 285 7.86 -10.06 -0.30
CA ALA A 285 7.12 -8.87 -0.70
C ALA A 285 6.66 -8.93 -2.17
N LEU A 286 5.65 -8.13 -2.52
CA LEU A 286 5.15 -7.96 -3.89
C LEU A 286 6.24 -7.46 -4.86
N SER A 287 7.16 -6.62 -4.37
CA SER A 287 8.27 -6.04 -5.14
C SER A 287 9.51 -6.94 -5.18
N ALA A 288 9.55 -8.02 -4.40
CA ALA A 288 10.71 -8.90 -4.36
C ALA A 288 10.81 -9.70 -5.67
N LYS A 289 12.03 -9.78 -6.22
CA LYS A 289 12.35 -10.67 -7.34
C LYS A 289 12.18 -12.11 -6.88
N GLY A 290 11.03 -12.68 -7.18
CA GLY A 290 10.72 -14.10 -6.97
C GLY A 290 9.58 -14.49 -7.89
N SER A 291 9.33 -15.79 -8.03
CA SER A 291 8.27 -16.31 -8.91
C SER A 291 7.28 -17.22 -8.18
N GLY A 292 7.38 -17.34 -6.85
CA GLY A 292 6.45 -18.09 -6.01
C GLY A 292 5.27 -17.28 -5.50
N LEU A 293 4.47 -17.87 -4.61
CA LEU A 293 3.41 -17.17 -3.89
C LEU A 293 3.99 -16.20 -2.84
N VAL A 294 3.27 -15.10 -2.56
CA VAL A 294 3.61 -14.23 -1.44
C VAL A 294 3.42 -15.00 -0.12
N GLU A 295 4.34 -14.80 0.83
CA GLU A 295 4.29 -15.47 2.12
C GLU A 295 2.96 -15.19 2.86
N GLY A 296 2.34 -16.25 3.38
CA GLY A 296 1.11 -16.21 4.18
C GLY A 296 -0.19 -16.32 3.37
N LEU A 297 -0.13 -16.32 2.04
CA LEU A 297 -1.31 -16.65 1.22
C LEU A 297 -1.69 -18.14 1.37
N LEU A 298 -2.98 -18.43 1.23
CA LEU A 298 -3.47 -19.81 1.26
C LEU A 298 -2.88 -20.63 0.10
N ARG A 299 -2.40 -21.83 0.43
CA ARG A 299 -1.74 -22.76 -0.51
C ARG A 299 -2.59 -23.99 -0.87
N ASN A 300 -3.69 -24.18 -0.15
CA ASN A 300 -4.62 -25.30 -0.26
C ASN A 300 -5.92 -24.95 -1.00
N VAL A 301 -5.96 -23.76 -1.62
CA VAL A 301 -7.04 -23.28 -2.49
C VAL A 301 -6.49 -22.12 -3.34
N PHE A 302 -6.98 -21.98 -4.56
CA PHE A 302 -6.83 -20.77 -5.35
C PHE A 302 -8.16 -20.40 -6.01
N LEU A 303 -8.26 -19.15 -6.46
CA LEU A 303 -9.49 -18.59 -7.01
C LEU A 303 -9.40 -18.44 -8.52
N VAL A 304 -10.53 -18.58 -9.20
CA VAL A 304 -10.64 -18.32 -10.64
C VAL A 304 -11.80 -17.39 -10.90
N VAL A 305 -11.51 -16.30 -11.60
CA VAL A 305 -12.49 -15.35 -12.11
C VAL A 305 -12.63 -15.60 -13.60
N ASP A 306 -13.74 -16.21 -13.98
CA ASP A 306 -14.14 -16.41 -15.37
C ASP A 306 -15.29 -15.48 -15.76
N ARG A 307 -15.79 -15.65 -16.98
CA ARG A 307 -16.91 -14.87 -17.50
C ARG A 307 -18.17 -14.95 -16.65
N ASP A 308 -18.49 -16.10 -16.07
CA ASP A 308 -19.74 -16.27 -15.33
C ASP A 308 -19.62 -15.74 -13.89
N ALA A 309 -18.44 -15.86 -13.27
CA ALA A 309 -18.12 -15.17 -12.03
C ALA A 309 -18.24 -13.65 -12.21
N VAL A 310 -17.73 -13.10 -13.31
CA VAL A 310 -17.81 -11.66 -13.59
C VAL A 310 -19.24 -11.18 -13.82
N LYS A 311 -20.05 -11.95 -14.58
CA LYS A 311 -21.48 -11.66 -14.73
C LYS A 311 -22.21 -11.63 -13.38
N SER A 312 -21.81 -12.47 -12.43
CA SER A 312 -22.39 -12.47 -11.07
C SER A 312 -22.18 -11.16 -10.31
N VAL A 313 -21.13 -10.39 -10.65
CA VAL A 313 -20.78 -9.10 -10.01
C VAL A 313 -21.27 -7.90 -10.82
N SER A 314 -21.76 -8.12 -12.04
CA SER A 314 -22.21 -7.08 -12.97
C SER A 314 -23.21 -6.09 -12.37
N LYS A 315 -23.28 -4.86 -12.91
CA LYS A 315 -24.19 -3.78 -12.50
C LYS A 315 -25.65 -4.18 -12.26
N HIS A 316 -26.13 -5.24 -12.91
CA HIS A 316 -27.49 -5.73 -12.77
C HIS A 316 -27.73 -6.62 -11.53
N THR A 317 -26.66 -7.13 -10.91
CA THR A 317 -26.75 -7.87 -9.66
C THR A 317 -27.26 -6.97 -8.54
N ARG A 318 -28.39 -7.37 -7.95
CA ARG A 318 -29.09 -6.59 -6.92
C ARG A 318 -28.59 -6.90 -5.50
N SER A 319 -27.96 -8.05 -5.30
CA SER A 319 -27.45 -8.48 -3.99
C SER A 319 -25.98 -8.91 -4.05
N VAL A 320 -25.20 -8.51 -3.04
CA VAL A 320 -23.83 -9.03 -2.84
C VAL A 320 -23.81 -10.52 -2.48
N ASP A 321 -24.93 -11.07 -2.01
CA ASP A 321 -25.04 -12.52 -1.74
C ASP A 321 -25.10 -13.35 -3.03
N ASP A 322 -25.42 -12.73 -4.18
CA ASP A 322 -25.45 -13.38 -5.49
C ASP A 322 -24.09 -13.30 -6.21
N MET A 323 -23.13 -12.54 -5.67
CA MET A 323 -21.78 -12.39 -6.21
C MET A 323 -20.90 -13.57 -5.78
N TRP A 324 -20.17 -14.18 -6.71
CA TRP A 324 -19.36 -15.35 -6.41
C TRP A 324 -18.09 -15.45 -7.26
N VAL A 325 -17.18 -16.31 -6.80
CA VAL A 325 -15.96 -16.71 -7.50
C VAL A 325 -15.80 -18.23 -7.45
N TRP A 326 -15.06 -18.82 -8.39
CA TRP A 326 -14.66 -20.21 -8.28
C TRP A 326 -13.55 -20.37 -7.26
N ALA A 327 -13.69 -21.32 -6.35
CA ALA A 327 -12.62 -21.81 -5.48
C ALA A 327 -12.22 -23.21 -5.93
N ILE A 328 -10.95 -23.38 -6.27
CA ILE A 328 -10.40 -24.59 -6.86
C ILE A 328 -9.54 -25.31 -5.83
N ASP A 329 -9.76 -26.62 -5.68
CA ASP A 329 -8.87 -27.50 -4.92
C ASP A 329 -7.63 -27.82 -5.79
N PRO A 330 -6.43 -27.36 -5.40
CA PRO A 330 -5.21 -27.55 -6.18
C PRO A 330 -4.73 -29.00 -6.22
N ASP A 331 -5.12 -29.80 -5.23
CA ASP A 331 -4.64 -31.17 -5.04
C ASP A 331 -5.71 -32.22 -5.38
N PHE A 332 -6.85 -31.78 -5.95
CA PHE A 332 -7.89 -32.68 -6.42
C PHE A 332 -7.41 -33.55 -7.58
N GLU A 333 -7.57 -34.87 -7.42
CA GLU A 333 -7.36 -35.86 -8.46
C GLU A 333 -8.71 -36.44 -8.89
N PRO A 334 -9.10 -36.34 -10.18
CA PRO A 334 -10.33 -36.95 -10.64
C PRO A 334 -10.24 -38.46 -10.46
N ASN A 335 -11.15 -39.05 -9.67
CA ASN A 335 -11.23 -40.49 -9.47
C ASN A 335 -11.23 -41.21 -10.82
N THR A 336 -10.12 -41.88 -11.14
CA THR A 336 -9.89 -42.60 -12.40
C THR A 336 -10.62 -43.94 -12.46
N THR A 337 -11.31 -44.35 -11.39
CA THR A 337 -12.11 -45.57 -11.38
C THR A 337 -13.32 -45.39 -12.30
N PRO A 338 -13.40 -46.11 -13.43
CA PRO A 338 -14.55 -46.05 -14.31
C PRO A 338 -15.69 -46.80 -13.61
N SER A 339 -16.56 -46.06 -12.92
CA SER A 339 -17.83 -46.58 -12.45
C SER A 339 -18.58 -47.12 -13.67
N SER A 340 -18.56 -48.44 -13.80
CA SER A 340 -19.25 -49.19 -14.84
C SER A 340 -20.74 -49.13 -14.51
N GLY A 341 -21.36 -48.00 -14.86
CA GLY A 341 -22.75 -47.72 -14.53
C GLY A 341 -23.21 -46.52 -15.35
N GLU A 342 -23.96 -46.81 -16.40
CA GLU A 342 -24.63 -45.83 -17.25
C GLU A 342 -25.47 -44.86 -16.40
N GLY A 343 -25.32 -43.55 -16.64
CA GLY A 343 -26.48 -42.65 -16.59
C GLY A 343 -26.71 -41.74 -15.39
N VAL A 344 -25.72 -41.40 -14.54
CA VAL A 344 -25.89 -40.30 -13.56
C VAL A 344 -24.78 -39.25 -13.76
N LYS A 345 -25.07 -38.28 -14.63
CA LYS A 345 -24.28 -37.05 -14.77
C LYS A 345 -24.61 -36.11 -13.59
N SER A 346 -23.58 -35.40 -13.12
CA SER A 346 -23.57 -34.18 -12.27
C SER A 346 -23.63 -34.18 -10.72
N ASP A 347 -23.86 -35.28 -9.99
CA ASP A 347 -24.04 -35.18 -8.52
C ASP A 347 -22.77 -35.30 -7.63
N ARG A 348 -21.57 -35.14 -8.20
CA ARG A 348 -20.32 -35.34 -7.46
C ARG A 348 -19.38 -34.14 -7.54
N TYR A 349 -18.67 -33.89 -6.45
CA TYR A 349 -17.63 -32.88 -6.35
C TYR A 349 -16.55 -33.08 -7.43
N GLN A 350 -16.19 -32.00 -8.13
CA GLN A 350 -15.26 -32.02 -9.28
C GLN A 350 -13.93 -31.30 -8.99
N GLY A 351 -13.61 -31.09 -7.71
CA GLY A 351 -12.41 -30.34 -7.33
C GLY A 351 -12.55 -28.83 -7.40
N TYR A 352 -13.77 -28.32 -7.49
CA TYR A 352 -14.07 -26.89 -7.47
C TYR A 352 -15.48 -26.61 -6.97
N MET A 353 -15.70 -25.39 -6.49
CA MET A 353 -16.99 -24.93 -5.96
C MET A 353 -17.13 -23.43 -6.14
N ARG A 354 -18.37 -22.92 -6.02
CA ARG A 354 -18.63 -21.48 -6.01
C ARG A 354 -18.67 -20.98 -4.57
N VAL A 355 -18.04 -19.84 -4.31
CA VAL A 355 -18.00 -19.21 -2.99
C VAL A 355 -18.53 -17.79 -3.13
N ARG A 356 -19.43 -17.38 -2.22
CA ARG A 356 -19.89 -15.98 -2.19
C ARG A 356 -18.70 -15.06 -1.97
N LEU A 357 -18.62 -13.98 -2.74
CA LEU A 357 -17.44 -13.13 -2.80
C LEU A 357 -17.02 -12.60 -1.43
N GLN A 358 -17.98 -12.15 -0.61
CA GLN A 358 -17.70 -11.63 0.73
C GLN A 358 -17.26 -12.71 1.73
N GLN A 359 -17.61 -13.98 1.51
CA GLN A 359 -17.24 -15.08 2.39
C GLN A 359 -15.77 -15.48 2.23
N LEU A 360 -15.12 -15.02 1.15
CA LEU A 360 -13.67 -15.10 1.02
C LEU A 360 -12.95 -14.40 2.17
N VAL A 361 -13.52 -13.38 2.80
CA VAL A 361 -12.87 -12.63 3.88
C VAL A 361 -13.04 -13.30 5.25
N LYS A 362 -14.08 -14.12 5.42
CA LYS A 362 -14.49 -14.69 6.71
C LYS A 362 -14.59 -16.20 6.65
N ASN A 363 -15.81 -16.74 6.55
CA ASN A 363 -16.10 -18.16 6.75
C ASN A 363 -15.26 -19.07 5.85
N PHE A 364 -15.12 -18.74 4.57
CA PHE A 364 -14.30 -19.57 3.67
C PHE A 364 -12.81 -19.47 4.00
N TYR A 365 -12.31 -18.28 4.34
CA TYR A 365 -10.91 -18.10 4.75
C TYR A 365 -10.60 -18.89 6.01
N GLU A 366 -11.45 -18.79 7.03
CA GLU A 366 -11.31 -19.51 8.29
C GLU A 366 -11.27 -21.02 8.08
N MET A 367 -12.24 -21.54 7.29
CA MET A 367 -12.29 -22.97 6.97
C MET A 367 -11.02 -23.44 6.29
N ARG A 368 -10.48 -22.67 5.34
CA ARG A 368 -9.26 -23.06 4.63
C ARG A 368 -7.98 -22.84 5.44
N ARG A 369 -7.94 -21.87 6.35
CA ARG A 369 -6.73 -21.56 7.14
C ARG A 369 -6.55 -22.46 8.36
N TRP A 370 -7.63 -22.78 9.07
CA TRP A 370 -7.55 -23.49 10.36
C TRP A 370 -8.34 -24.80 10.41
N HIS A 371 -9.33 -24.99 9.53
CA HIS A 371 -10.18 -26.19 9.56
C HIS A 371 -10.04 -27.05 8.30
N ALA A 372 -8.94 -26.90 7.55
CA ALA A 372 -8.75 -27.64 6.31
C ALA A 372 -8.62 -29.16 6.54
N ASP A 373 -8.12 -29.57 7.71
CA ASP A 373 -8.00 -30.98 8.11
C ASP A 373 -9.35 -31.56 8.61
N GLU A 374 -10.27 -30.69 9.05
CA GLU A 374 -11.60 -31.08 9.53
C GLU A 374 -12.63 -31.09 8.39
N PHE A 375 -12.56 -30.08 7.52
CA PHE A 375 -13.46 -29.90 6.38
C PHE A 375 -12.66 -29.87 5.07
N SER A 376 -12.74 -30.97 4.34
CA SER A 376 -12.26 -31.04 2.96
C SER A 376 -13.02 -30.07 2.06
N MET A 377 -12.45 -29.69 0.91
CA MET A 377 -13.17 -28.88 -0.07
C MET A 377 -14.46 -29.57 -0.57
N GLN A 378 -14.49 -30.90 -0.60
CA GLN A 378 -15.70 -31.66 -0.88
C GLN A 378 -16.78 -31.43 0.19
N ALA A 379 -16.43 -31.49 1.48
CA ALA A 379 -17.39 -31.23 2.56
C ALA A 379 -17.94 -29.80 2.51
N LEU A 380 -17.09 -28.82 2.18
CA LEU A 380 -17.54 -27.43 1.95
C LEU A 380 -18.47 -27.32 0.74
N TRP A 381 -18.20 -28.05 -0.34
CA TRP A 381 -19.08 -28.13 -1.51
C TRP A 381 -20.43 -28.77 -1.19
N GLU A 382 -20.46 -29.82 -0.36
CA GLU A 382 -21.69 -30.45 0.13
C GLU A 382 -22.52 -29.47 0.97
N ALA A 383 -21.88 -28.73 1.89
CA ALA A 383 -22.54 -27.68 2.66
C ALA A 383 -23.11 -26.56 1.77
N ALA A 384 -22.40 -26.20 0.70
CA ALA A 384 -22.86 -25.22 -0.27
C ALA A 384 -24.17 -25.64 -0.96
N GLN A 385 -24.46 -26.93 -1.09
CA GLN A 385 -25.70 -27.41 -1.74
C GLN A 385 -26.97 -26.99 -1.01
N LEU A 386 -26.88 -26.66 0.29
CA LEU A 386 -28.01 -26.18 1.09
C LEU A 386 -28.30 -24.69 0.89
N SER A 387 -27.35 -23.96 0.30
CA SER A 387 -27.46 -22.53 0.08
C SER A 387 -28.17 -22.20 -1.23
N ARG A 388 -28.66 -20.96 -1.31
CA ARG A 388 -29.15 -20.41 -2.57
C ARG A 388 -28.04 -20.39 -3.62
N ASP A 389 -28.36 -20.82 -4.82
CA ASP A 389 -27.47 -20.91 -5.99
C ASP A 389 -26.23 -21.80 -5.75
N GLN A 390 -26.26 -22.68 -4.75
CA GLN A 390 -25.18 -23.59 -4.37
C GLN A 390 -23.84 -22.86 -4.13
N LEU A 391 -23.90 -21.66 -3.53
CA LEU A 391 -22.74 -20.82 -3.20
C LEU A 391 -22.33 -21.05 -1.76
N PHE A 392 -21.08 -21.40 -1.50
CA PHE A 392 -20.65 -21.59 -0.12
C PHE A 392 -20.77 -20.30 0.70
N VAL A 393 -21.34 -20.48 1.90
CA VAL A 393 -21.53 -19.44 2.91
C VAL A 393 -20.91 -19.87 4.23
N SER A 394 -21.32 -21.03 4.73
CA SER A 394 -20.92 -21.57 6.02
C SER A 394 -21.15 -23.08 6.04
N VAL A 395 -20.46 -23.76 6.95
CA VAL A 395 -20.76 -25.16 7.30
C VAL A 395 -21.97 -25.27 8.24
N HIS A 396 -22.35 -24.16 8.89
CA HIS A 396 -23.53 -24.11 9.75
C HIS A 396 -24.79 -23.91 8.90
N GLU A 397 -25.74 -24.83 9.04
CA GLU A 397 -26.94 -24.88 8.18
C GLU A 397 -27.83 -23.63 8.30
N ASP A 398 -27.91 -23.05 9.50
CA ASP A 398 -28.66 -21.83 9.78
C ASP A 398 -28.04 -20.59 9.12
N GLU A 399 -26.71 -20.54 8.98
CA GLU A 399 -26.00 -19.52 8.19
C GLU A 399 -26.08 -19.80 6.68
N ALA A 400 -25.95 -21.06 6.27
CA ALA A 400 -25.93 -21.46 4.86
C ALA A 400 -27.21 -21.08 4.10
N LYS A 401 -28.35 -21.09 4.79
CA LYS A 401 -29.66 -20.72 4.22
C LYS A 401 -29.91 -19.22 4.19
N GLN A 402 -29.03 -18.41 4.79
CA GLN A 402 -29.24 -16.97 4.82
C GLN A 402 -28.99 -16.34 3.46
N TRP A 403 -29.83 -15.36 3.16
CA TRP A 403 -29.72 -14.54 1.98
C TRP A 403 -30.38 -13.19 2.27
N THR A 404 -29.74 -12.10 1.87
CA THR A 404 -30.29 -10.76 2.01
C THR A 404 -30.28 -10.04 0.67
N LEU A 405 -31.24 -9.14 0.46
CA LEU A 405 -31.25 -8.21 -0.67
C LEU A 405 -30.52 -6.93 -0.24
N SER A 406 -29.18 -6.97 -0.20
CA SER A 406 -28.35 -5.82 0.15
C SER A 406 -27.24 -5.61 -0.86
N ARG A 407 -26.87 -4.35 -1.09
CA ARG A 407 -25.78 -3.95 -1.98
C ARG A 407 -24.42 -3.85 -1.28
N ASP A 408 -24.39 -3.85 0.04
CA ASP A 408 -23.18 -3.52 0.80
C ASP A 408 -22.66 -4.74 1.56
N VAL A 409 -23.51 -5.41 2.35
CA VAL A 409 -23.08 -6.49 3.25
C VAL A 409 -24.02 -7.68 3.16
N GLY A 410 -23.45 -8.83 2.83
CA GLY A 410 -24.11 -10.13 2.72
C GLY A 410 -24.56 -10.67 4.07
N SER A 411 -25.47 -11.62 4.03
CA SER A 411 -26.22 -12.07 5.20
C SER A 411 -25.33 -12.65 6.31
N ALA A 412 -24.43 -13.58 6.00
CA ALA A 412 -23.58 -14.26 6.99
C ALA A 412 -22.36 -13.45 7.48
N ILE A 413 -22.14 -12.24 6.97
CA ILE A 413 -21.11 -11.32 7.48
C ILE A 413 -21.63 -10.54 8.71
N ARG A 414 -22.94 -10.25 8.78
CA ARG A 414 -23.52 -9.31 9.76
C ARG A 414 -23.66 -9.85 11.19
N GLN A 415 -23.42 -11.13 11.44
CA GLN A 415 -23.73 -11.77 12.72
C GLN A 415 -22.68 -11.55 13.83
N LEU A 416 -21.90 -10.46 13.79
CA LEU A 416 -20.80 -10.18 14.74
C LEU A 416 -21.00 -8.95 15.64
#